data_AF-A0A918FNT8-F1
#
_entry.id   AF-A0A918FNT8-F1
#
_cell.length_a   1.000
_cell.length_b   1.000
_cell.length_c   1.000
_cell.angle_alpha   90.00
_cell.angle_beta   90.00
_cell.angle_gamma   90.00
#
_symmetry.space_group_name_H-M   'P 1'
#
loop_
_entity.id
_entity.type
_entity.pdbx_description
1 polymer ?
#
loop_
_entity_poly.entity_id
_entity_poly.type
_entity_poly.pdbx_seq_one_letter_code
_entity_poly.pdbx_strand_id
1 'polypeptide(L)'
;MPEPCEGVAGEHTGPVRFYRTGWRCNAHSPWAEAGQDEPKPGPGLPAAAWSTPSPLSDSRVHDARAIASGKRRSSPHTYRAAQAAVDHRKDTP
;
A
#
# COMPACT_ATOMS: atom_id res chain seq x y z
N MET A 1 -16.06 -17.04 -27.04
CA MET A 1 -15.10 -16.27 -26.22
C MET A 1 -15.71 -16.15 -24.83
N PRO A 2 -14.91 -16.14 -23.74
CA PRO A 2 -15.47 -15.85 -22.42
C PRO A 2 -16.14 -14.48 -22.43
N GLU A 3 -17.28 -14.38 -21.73
CA GLU A 3 -18.00 -13.12 -21.58
C GLU A 3 -17.08 -12.11 -20.88
N PRO A 4 -16.91 -10.89 -21.44
CA PRO A 4 -15.91 -9.94 -20.98
C PRO A 4 -16.25 -9.27 -19.64
N CYS A 5 -17.32 -9.68 -18.95
CA CYS A 5 -17.57 -9.37 -17.54
C CYS A 5 -18.73 -10.21 -16.98
N GLU A 6 -19.01 -10.10 -15.67
CA GLU A 6 -20.14 -10.76 -14.99
C GLU A 6 -21.51 -10.10 -15.26
N GLY A 7 -21.59 -9.19 -16.23
CA GLY A 7 -22.83 -8.53 -16.68
C GLY A 7 -23.73 -9.42 -17.54
N VAL A 8 -24.96 -8.99 -17.78
CA VAL A 8 -25.90 -9.66 -18.68
C VAL A 8 -25.32 -9.70 -20.11
N ALA A 9 -25.62 -10.75 -20.87
CA ALA A 9 -25.22 -10.86 -22.27
C ALA A 9 -25.66 -9.62 -23.07
N GLY A 10 -24.73 -8.94 -23.73
CA GLY A 10 -24.99 -7.66 -24.39
C GLY A 10 -23.75 -7.06 -25.05
N GLU A 11 -23.77 -5.76 -25.29
CA GLU A 11 -22.64 -5.05 -25.92
C GLU A 11 -21.64 -4.62 -24.86
N HIS A 12 -20.43 -5.18 -24.92
CA HIS A 12 -19.37 -4.91 -23.96
C HIS A 12 -18.30 -4.03 -24.60
N THR A 13 -17.98 -2.93 -23.92
CA THR A 13 -16.99 -1.97 -24.39
C THR A 13 -15.92 -1.72 -23.32
N GLY A 14 -14.71 -1.43 -23.78
CA GLY A 14 -13.61 -0.97 -22.94
C GLY A 14 -12.98 -2.02 -22.02
N PRO A 15 -12.04 -1.59 -21.17
CA PRO A 15 -11.34 -2.47 -20.23
C PRO A 15 -12.24 -2.99 -19.10
N VAL A 16 -11.93 -4.19 -18.63
CA VAL A 16 -12.61 -4.80 -17.48
C VAL A 16 -11.92 -4.36 -16.19
N ARG A 17 -12.69 -3.94 -15.19
CA ARG A 17 -12.20 -3.56 -13.86
C ARG A 17 -12.92 -4.38 -12.79
N PHE A 18 -12.22 -4.63 -11.68
CA PHE A 18 -12.80 -5.31 -10.55
C PHE A 18 -13.53 -4.32 -9.63
N TYR A 19 -14.80 -4.59 -9.38
CA TYR A 19 -15.63 -3.86 -8.42
C TYR A 19 -16.07 -4.80 -7.31
N ARG A 20 -16.64 -4.24 -6.23
CA ARG A 20 -17.19 -5.05 -5.13
C ARG A 20 -18.25 -6.06 -5.60
N THR A 21 -18.95 -5.75 -6.69
CA THR A 21 -19.99 -6.57 -7.29
C THR A 21 -19.46 -7.53 -8.37
N GLY A 22 -18.14 -7.66 -8.53
CA GLY A 22 -17.51 -8.54 -9.50
C GLY A 22 -16.75 -7.81 -10.61
N TRP A 23 -16.30 -8.57 -11.61
CA TRP A 23 -15.66 -8.03 -12.80
C TRP A 23 -16.67 -7.33 -13.71
N ARG A 24 -16.41 -6.08 -14.09
CA ARG A 24 -17.30 -5.28 -14.95
C ARG A 24 -16.55 -4.56 -16.06
N CYS A 25 -17.09 -4.57 -17.27
CA CYS A 25 -16.63 -3.74 -18.39
C CYS A 25 -17.08 -2.29 -18.22
N ASN A 26 -16.65 -1.38 -19.11
CA ASN A 26 -17.04 0.03 -19.04
C ASN A 26 -18.56 0.21 -19.08
N ALA A 27 -19.24 -0.50 -20.01
CA ALA A 27 -20.69 -0.43 -20.18
C ALA A 27 -21.49 -0.85 -18.93
N HIS A 28 -20.97 -1.76 -18.11
CA HIS A 28 -21.65 -2.29 -16.92
C HIS A 28 -21.08 -1.76 -15.61
N SER A 29 -20.15 -0.81 -15.67
CA SER A 29 -19.54 -0.24 -14.48
C SER A 29 -20.55 0.59 -13.65
N PRO A 30 -20.35 0.74 -12.34
CA PRO A 30 -21.24 1.57 -11.51
C PRO A 30 -21.32 3.04 -11.94
N TRP A 31 -20.27 3.57 -12.59
CA TRP A 31 -20.29 4.94 -13.11
C TRP A 31 -21.14 5.05 -14.38
N ALA A 32 -21.10 4.06 -15.27
CA ALA A 32 -21.95 4.01 -16.45
C ALA A 32 -23.43 3.82 -16.06
N GLU A 33 -23.73 2.96 -15.09
CA GLU A 33 -25.08 2.80 -14.53
C GLU A 33 -25.61 4.12 -13.91
N ALA A 34 -24.71 4.93 -13.35
CA ALA A 34 -25.03 6.25 -12.82
C ALA A 34 -25.09 7.37 -13.89
N GLY A 35 -24.91 7.05 -15.17
CA GLY A 35 -24.89 8.02 -16.27
C GLY A 35 -23.70 8.99 -16.24
N GLN A 36 -22.63 8.61 -15.56
CA GLN A 36 -21.40 9.40 -15.47
C GLN A 36 -20.43 9.00 -16.58
N ASP A 37 -19.52 9.91 -16.93
CA ASP A 37 -18.43 9.60 -17.84
C ASP A 37 -17.41 8.64 -17.22
N GLU A 38 -16.62 7.97 -18.06
CA GLU A 38 -15.52 7.12 -17.62
C GLU A 38 -14.53 7.93 -16.74
N PRO A 39 -14.20 7.44 -15.53
CA PRO A 39 -13.22 8.09 -14.67
C PRO A 39 -11.88 8.25 -15.38
N LYS A 40 -11.45 9.51 -15.55
CA LYS A 40 -10.13 9.80 -16.13
C LYS A 40 -9.04 9.33 -15.16
N PRO A 41 -7.91 8.80 -15.68
CA PRO A 41 -6.74 8.57 -14.85
C PRO A 41 -6.38 9.84 -14.08
N GLY A 42 -6.16 9.73 -12.78
CA GLY A 42 -5.64 10.84 -11.99
C GLY A 42 -4.24 11.25 -12.48
N PRO A 43 -3.66 12.35 -11.96
CA PRO A 43 -2.34 12.85 -12.35
C PRO A 43 -1.15 11.90 -12.07
N GLY A 44 -1.43 10.64 -11.72
CA GLY A 44 -0.45 9.69 -11.22
C GLY A 44 0.00 10.02 -9.80
N LEU A 45 0.81 9.13 -9.24
CA LEU A 45 1.56 9.44 -8.02
C LEU A 45 2.87 10.14 -8.42
N PRO A 46 3.37 11.09 -7.60
CA PRO A 46 4.68 11.69 -7.87
C PRO A 46 5.77 10.61 -7.88
N ALA A 47 6.84 10.80 -8.65
CA ALA A 47 7.92 9.81 -8.78
C ALA A 47 8.51 9.37 -7.42
N ALA A 48 8.46 10.26 -6.42
CA ALA A 48 8.94 10.02 -5.06
C ALA A 48 7.90 9.40 -4.12
N ALA A 49 6.69 9.08 -4.57
CA ALA A 49 5.63 8.54 -3.71
C ALA A 49 6.02 7.23 -3.00
N TRP A 50 6.95 6.49 -3.59
CA TRP A 50 7.45 5.20 -3.10
C TRP A 50 8.80 5.32 -2.39
N SER A 51 9.47 6.48 -2.50
CA SER A 51 10.83 6.68 -1.98
C SER A 51 10.87 7.23 -0.57
N THR A 52 9.76 7.75 -0.06
CA THR A 52 9.67 8.18 1.34
C THR A 52 9.35 6.95 2.19
N PRO A 53 10.31 6.39 2.96
CA PRO A 53 10.00 5.33 3.89
C PRO A 53 8.96 5.85 4.88
N SER A 54 7.86 5.13 5.02
CA SER A 54 6.90 5.41 6.10
C SER A 54 7.64 5.29 7.43
N PRO A 55 7.42 6.20 8.40
CA PRO A 55 7.95 6.04 9.76
C PRO A 55 7.63 4.68 10.39
N LEU A 56 6.51 4.05 9.97
CA LEU A 56 6.13 2.69 10.39
C LEU A 56 7.05 1.60 9.83
N SER A 57 7.62 1.83 8.64
CA SER A 57 8.49 0.90 7.92
C SER A 57 9.99 1.11 8.14
N ASP A 58 10.40 2.02 9.03
CA ASP A 58 11.83 2.18 9.33
C ASP A 58 12.39 0.96 10.07
N SER A 59 12.99 0.04 9.31
CA SER A 59 13.54 -1.22 9.81
C SER A 59 14.61 -1.01 10.88
N ARG A 60 15.35 0.12 10.85
CA ARG A 60 16.44 0.39 11.79
C ARG A 60 15.94 0.50 13.23
N VAL A 61 14.75 1.06 13.40
CA VAL A 61 14.06 1.20 14.69
C VAL A 61 13.70 -0.16 15.28
N HIS A 62 13.16 -1.06 14.46
CA HIS A 62 12.74 -2.39 14.88
C HIS A 62 13.95 -3.25 15.25
N ASP A 63 15.03 -3.15 14.46
CA ASP A 63 16.30 -3.81 14.75
C ASP A 63 16.93 -3.32 16.07
N ALA A 64 16.94 -2.01 16.30
CA ALA A 64 17.47 -1.44 17.55
C ALA A 64 16.72 -1.95 18.79
N ARG A 65 15.38 -2.03 18.74
CA ARG A 65 14.56 -2.58 19.84
C ARG A 65 14.82 -4.08 20.05
N ALA A 66 14.94 -4.86 18.99
CA ALA A 66 15.22 -6.29 19.09
C ALA A 66 16.61 -6.57 19.68
N ILE A 67 17.60 -5.75 19.32
CA ILE A 67 18.96 -5.82 19.87
C ILE A 67 18.98 -5.38 21.34
N ALA A 68 18.40 -4.23 21.67
CA ALA A 68 18.38 -3.70 23.03
C ALA A 68 17.65 -4.62 24.02
N SER A 69 16.56 -5.27 23.58
CA SER A 69 15.83 -6.26 24.38
C SER A 69 16.49 -7.64 24.46
N GLY A 70 17.61 -7.85 23.77
CA GLY A 70 18.33 -9.13 23.76
C GLY A 70 17.68 -10.23 22.91
N LYS A 71 16.57 -9.94 22.22
CA LYS A 71 15.90 -10.87 21.29
C LYS A 71 16.77 -11.21 20.06
N ARG A 72 17.76 -10.35 19.75
CA ARG A 72 18.71 -10.55 18.65
C ARG A 72 20.15 -10.51 19.17
N ARG A 73 20.96 -11.48 18.74
CA ARG A 73 22.39 -11.53 19.06
C ARG A 73 23.11 -10.35 18.38
N SER A 74 24.05 -9.74 19.09
CA SER A 74 24.84 -8.62 18.57
C SER A 74 26.19 -8.53 19.29
N SER A 75 27.10 -7.71 18.77
CA SER A 75 28.34 -7.40 19.48
C SER A 75 28.06 -6.50 20.70
N PRO A 76 28.91 -6.52 21.75
CA PRO A 76 28.74 -5.63 22.92
C PRO A 76 28.72 -4.14 22.57
N HIS A 77 29.39 -3.74 21.48
CA HIS A 77 29.36 -2.36 20.98
C HIS A 77 28.00 -2.03 20.36
N THR A 78 27.49 -2.91 19.49
CA THR A 78 26.18 -2.75 18.84
C THR A 78 25.04 -2.75 19.86
N TYR A 79 25.14 -3.58 20.91
CA TYR A 79 24.16 -3.63 21.98
C TYR A 79 24.03 -2.30 22.73
N ARG A 80 25.15 -1.70 23.14
CA ARG A 80 25.18 -0.41 23.84
C ARG A 80 24.66 0.73 22.97
N ALA A 81 25.02 0.76 21.69
CA ALA A 81 24.50 1.74 20.75
C ALA A 81 22.98 1.62 20.57
N ALA A 82 22.45 0.40 20.52
CA ALA A 82 21.01 0.15 20.42
C ALA A 82 20.24 0.56 21.68
N GLN A 83 20.82 0.35 22.89
CA GLN A 83 20.23 0.83 24.14
C GLN A 83 20.09 2.36 24.14
N ALA A 84 21.18 3.08 23.84
CA ALA A 84 21.16 4.55 23.76
C ALA A 84 20.13 5.06 22.75
N ALA A 85 20.05 4.44 21.57
CA ALA A 85 19.09 4.81 20.52
C ALA A 85 17.62 4.57 20.93
N VAL A 86 17.33 3.59 21.80
CA VAL A 86 15.99 3.34 22.32
C VAL A 86 15.65 4.28 23.48
N ASP A 87 16.61 4.58 24.35
CA ASP A 87 16.37 5.44 25.51
C ASP A 87 16.12 6.90 25.10
N HIS A 88 16.90 7.47 24.17
CA HIS A 88 16.65 8.81 23.63
C HIS A 88 15.28 8.99 22.94
N ARG A 89 14.63 7.89 22.53
CA ARG A 89 13.27 7.95 21.96
C ARG A 89 12.17 8.08 23.00
N LYS A 90 12.43 7.75 24.27
CA LYS A 90 11.47 7.95 25.35
C LYS A 90 11.35 9.43 25.73
N ASP A 91 12.35 10.24 25.36
CA ASP A 91 12.48 11.64 25.77
C ASP A 91 11.94 12.64 24.72
N THR A 92 11.52 12.18 23.53
CA THR A 92 10.89 13.03 22.51
C THR A 92 9.36 12.90 22.60
N PRO A 93 8.62 13.99 22.91
CA PRO A 93 7.16 13.97 23.07
C PRO A 93 6.41 13.65 21.77
#